data_AF-Q1Q553-F1
#
_entry.id   AF-Q1Q553-F1
#
_cell.length_a   1.000
_cell.length_b   1.000
_cell.length_c   1.000
_cell.angle_alpha   90.00
_cell.angle_beta   90.00
_cell.angle_gamma   90.00
#
_symmetry.space_group_name_H-M   'P 1'
#
loop_
_entity.id
_entity.type
_entity.pdbx_description
1 polymer ?
#
loop_
_entity_poly.entity_id
_entity_poly.type
_entity_poly.pdbx_seq_one_letter_code
_entity_poly.pdbx_strand_id
1 'polypeptide(L)'
;MAFPPDDSWFRKILEEQRRVEKLLNPFPETIMQHQRLLDSINLPAMEYQKSILEQASIRDYLSITGISNGYLAMQQEIQNRLGSISSISKELEFLKKSAEFDSILATQENLYRLQDQFTQRLELFELPSARIEAVLAAAEATSRIYQPRDSFADFTFLSVAKYQSFLEKQYKLIQYDNDIIAGRRVEVAELSGGLFEIINASLDIGVALEGQYEYQVEEVAHDKISKCGLYDQVNQHLGYVYSDRYCSEIETSFNKSIPARISFLGYSITEQIYKINLLCENNGQDQVFKPTSSTMRACATIPSFIARSEMDFYFLIDHLFFLLYEGSGTAKRLIPLINKSFLEPLWKVKHLRLAARHDIDHGSSREIEKKRANIRDTYFSLIAQPLPIKQKDWQKAQLQIYIEIDLMLQNIIQEITKKS
;
A
#
# COMPACT_ATOMS: atom_id res chain seq x y z
N MET A 1 23.43 -7.96 -8.40
CA MET A 1 23.34 -7.77 -6.93
C MET A 1 23.05 -6.30 -6.69
N ALA A 2 21.79 -5.94 -6.49
CA ALA A 2 21.43 -4.59 -6.10
C ALA A 2 21.52 -4.51 -4.57
N PHE A 3 22.30 -3.57 -4.05
CA PHE A 3 22.30 -3.29 -2.62
C PHE A 3 20.93 -2.70 -2.23
N PRO A 4 20.37 -3.05 -1.07
CA PRO A 4 19.17 -2.38 -0.57
C PRO A 4 19.43 -0.88 -0.44
N PRO A 5 18.40 -0.03 -0.64
CA PRO A 5 18.53 1.41 -0.46
C PRO A 5 19.06 1.73 0.95
N ASP A 6 20.00 2.67 1.01
CA ASP A 6 20.62 3.09 2.26
C ASP A 6 19.62 3.89 3.11
N ASP A 7 18.93 3.22 4.02
CA ASP A 7 18.00 3.83 4.98
C ASP A 7 18.71 4.64 6.08
N SER A 8 20.03 4.86 5.99
CA SER A 8 20.79 5.61 7.00
C SER A 8 20.28 7.04 7.19
N TRP A 9 19.74 7.67 6.13
CA TRP A 9 19.20 9.02 6.22
C TRP A 9 17.87 9.06 6.99
N PHE A 10 16.99 8.07 6.78
CA PHE A 10 15.71 7.97 7.48
C PHE A 10 15.90 7.60 8.96
N ARG A 11 16.84 6.69 9.27
CA ARG A 11 17.24 6.40 10.65
C ARG A 11 17.80 7.64 11.35
N LYS A 12 18.59 8.46 10.64
CA LYS A 12 19.06 9.76 11.15
C LYS A 12 17.92 10.74 11.40
N ILE A 13 16.89 10.78 10.54
CA ILE A 13 15.71 11.63 10.76
C ILE A 13 14.93 11.17 11.99
N LEU A 14 14.71 9.86 12.17
CA LEU A 14 14.02 9.33 13.35
C LEU A 14 14.84 9.51 14.64
N GLU A 15 16.18 9.38 14.57
CA GLU A 15 17.06 9.70 15.71
C GLU A 15 17.01 11.18 16.05
N GLU A 16 17.04 12.06 15.06
CA GLU A 16 16.93 13.51 15.27
C GLU A 16 15.53 13.90 15.75
N GLN A 17 14.46 13.27 15.26
CA GLN A 17 13.11 13.48 15.77
C GLN A 17 13.01 13.05 17.24
N ARG A 18 13.50 11.86 17.61
CA ARG A 18 13.53 11.39 19.01
C ARG A 18 14.41 12.26 19.90
N ARG A 19 15.50 12.81 19.36
CA ARG A 19 16.37 13.76 20.05
C ARG A 19 15.67 15.10 20.27
N VAL A 20 14.96 15.60 19.26
CA VAL A 20 14.13 16.81 19.34
C VAL A 20 12.98 16.60 20.33
N GLU A 21 12.30 15.45 20.32
CA GLU A 21 11.27 15.10 21.31
C GLU A 21 11.84 15.02 22.73
N LYS A 22 13.04 14.45 22.92
CA LYS A 22 13.75 14.49 24.21
C LYS A 22 14.15 15.89 24.65
N LEU A 23 14.45 16.80 23.71
CA LEU A 23 14.77 18.20 23.99
C LEU A 23 13.52 19.04 24.26
N LEU A 24 12.40 18.72 23.62
CA LEU A 24 11.10 19.38 23.76
C LEU A 24 10.28 18.85 24.93
N ASN A 25 10.65 17.70 25.48
CA ASN A 25 10.05 17.12 26.68
C ASN A 25 11.04 17.27 27.87
N PRO A 26 11.16 18.47 28.47
CA PRO A 26 12.04 18.67 29.61
C PRO A 26 11.58 17.76 30.75
N PHE A 27 12.51 16.97 31.28
CA PHE A 27 12.31 16.13 32.47
C PHE A 27 11.45 16.90 33.50
N PRO A 28 10.30 16.35 33.92
CA PRO A 28 9.44 16.96 34.93
C PRO A 28 10.22 17.31 36.20
N GLU A 29 11.27 16.55 36.51
CA GLU A 29 12.15 16.76 37.65
C GLU A 29 13.02 18.02 37.55
N THR A 30 13.49 18.41 36.35
CA THR A 30 14.32 19.61 36.17
C THR A 30 13.49 20.88 36.26
N ILE A 31 12.27 20.87 35.72
CA ILE A 31 11.29 21.97 35.87
C ILE A 31 10.84 22.06 37.33
N MET A 32 10.52 20.94 37.98
CA MET A 32 10.15 20.95 39.40
C MET A 32 11.32 21.38 40.30
N GLN A 33 12.57 21.05 39.98
CA GLN A 33 13.74 21.56 40.70
C GLN A 33 13.93 23.05 40.51
N HIS A 34 13.80 23.57 39.29
CA HIS A 34 13.91 25.02 39.03
C HIS A 34 12.76 25.80 39.66
N GLN A 35 11.54 25.26 39.64
CA GLN A 35 10.39 25.86 40.30
C GLN A 35 10.58 25.90 41.82
N ARG A 36 11.05 24.81 42.45
CA ARG A 36 11.39 24.79 43.88
C ARG A 36 12.51 25.76 44.23
N LEU A 37 13.48 25.97 43.33
CA LEU A 37 14.57 26.92 43.52
C LEU A 37 14.06 28.38 43.43
N LEU A 38 13.18 28.66 42.48
CA LEU A 38 12.51 29.97 42.34
C LEU A 38 11.58 30.27 43.52
N ASP A 39 10.84 29.28 44.00
CA ASP A 39 9.92 29.42 45.15
C ASP A 39 10.70 29.58 46.49
N SER A 40 11.98 29.20 46.53
CA SER A 40 12.83 29.29 47.73
C SER A 40 13.53 30.64 47.93
N ILE A 41 13.47 31.54 46.95
CA ILE A 41 14.15 32.83 47.00
C ILE A 41 13.15 33.90 47.49
N ASN A 42 13.31 34.29 48.75
CA ASN A 42 12.49 35.29 49.44
C ASN A 42 12.63 36.67 48.77
N LEU A 43 11.50 37.29 48.41
CA LEU A 43 11.39 38.57 47.68
C LEU A 43 11.98 39.76 48.46
N PRO A 44 12.98 40.44 47.87
CA PRO A 44 12.84 41.87 47.61
C PRO A 44 13.43 42.30 46.24
N ALA A 45 13.27 41.48 45.19
CA ALA A 45 13.90 41.71 43.88
C ALA A 45 12.94 42.11 42.73
N MET A 46 11.62 42.16 42.96
CA MET A 46 10.67 42.35 41.85
C MET A 46 10.72 43.73 41.19
N GLU A 47 11.04 44.82 41.91
CA GLU A 47 11.18 46.14 41.27
C GLU A 47 12.48 46.27 40.45
N TYR A 48 13.56 45.62 40.88
CA TYR A 48 14.82 45.60 40.13
C TYR A 48 14.76 44.68 38.90
N GLN A 49 14.12 43.51 39.01
CA GLN A 49 13.90 42.61 37.89
C GLN A 49 12.94 43.19 36.85
N LYS A 50 11.88 43.89 37.26
CA LYS A 50 10.95 44.53 36.32
C LYS A 50 11.60 45.65 35.51
N SER A 51 12.47 46.44 36.14
CA SER A 51 13.28 47.48 35.46
C SER A 51 14.25 46.91 34.41
N ILE A 52 14.81 45.71 34.62
CA ILE A 52 15.73 45.07 33.66
C ILE A 52 14.94 44.34 32.56
N LEU A 53 13.82 43.68 32.92
CA LEU A 53 12.98 42.95 31.96
C LEU A 53 12.29 43.86 30.94
N GLU A 54 11.99 45.12 31.29
CA GLU A 54 11.41 46.09 30.36
C GLU A 54 12.43 46.67 29.37
N GLN A 55 13.74 46.43 29.55
CA GLN A 55 14.82 47.00 28.70
C GLN A 55 15.71 45.96 28.00
N ALA A 56 15.65 44.68 28.36
CA ALA A 56 16.48 43.63 27.77
C ALA A 56 15.86 43.04 26.48
N SER A 57 16.67 42.89 25.42
CA SER A 57 16.22 42.19 24.22
C SER A 57 16.19 40.67 24.46
N ILE A 58 15.36 39.93 23.72
CA ILE A 58 15.29 38.44 23.78
C ILE A 58 16.69 37.80 23.66
N ARG A 59 17.61 38.45 22.94
CA ARG A 59 19.00 38.00 22.76
C ARG A 59 19.81 38.03 24.05
N ASP A 60 19.56 39.00 24.92
CA ASP A 60 20.24 39.13 26.21
C ASP A 60 19.77 38.02 27.17
N TYR A 61 18.47 37.69 27.10
CA TYR A 61 17.86 36.61 27.88
C TYR A 61 18.46 35.23 27.55
N LEU A 62 18.72 34.96 26.27
CA LEU A 62 19.30 33.70 25.80
C LEU A 62 20.80 33.57 26.12
N SER A 63 21.51 34.70 26.28
CA SER A 63 22.90 34.71 26.73
C SER A 63 23.04 34.46 28.24
N ILE A 64 22.10 34.96 29.04
CA ILE A 64 22.07 34.82 30.50
C ILE A 64 21.68 33.40 30.91
N THR A 65 20.85 32.71 30.14
CA THR A 65 20.38 31.34 30.43
C THR A 65 21.36 30.23 30.00
N GLY A 66 22.54 30.59 29.50
CA GLY A 66 23.59 29.60 29.18
C GLY A 66 23.20 28.62 28.06
N ILE A 67 22.29 29.00 27.17
CA ILE A 67 21.92 28.16 26.03
C ILE A 67 23.10 28.17 25.05
N SER A 68 23.80 27.03 24.98
CA SER A 68 25.09 26.94 24.29
C SER A 68 25.00 27.31 22.81
N ASN A 69 26.11 27.84 22.26
CA ASN A 69 26.31 28.07 20.82
C ASN A 69 25.97 26.84 19.95
N GLY A 70 25.95 25.63 20.54
CA GLY A 70 25.52 24.41 19.86
C GLY A 70 24.02 24.38 19.51
N TYR A 71 23.15 25.00 20.32
CA TYR A 71 21.71 25.08 20.00
C TYR A 71 21.46 26.04 18.83
N LEU A 72 22.14 27.19 18.80
CA LEU A 72 22.07 28.14 17.69
C LEU A 72 22.65 27.54 16.40
N ALA A 73 23.77 26.82 16.49
CA ALA A 73 24.36 26.13 15.34
C ALA A 73 23.44 25.02 14.79
N MET A 74 22.82 24.24 15.68
CA MET A 74 21.84 23.21 15.31
C MET A 74 20.58 23.82 14.70
N GLN A 75 20.08 24.92 15.26
CA GLN A 75 18.93 25.64 14.70
C GLN A 75 19.24 26.19 13.30
N GLN A 76 20.44 26.74 13.10
CA GLN A 76 20.92 27.22 11.80
C GLN A 76 21.09 26.06 10.80
N GLU A 77 21.59 24.90 11.24
CA GLU A 77 21.73 23.71 10.39
C GLU A 77 20.37 23.15 9.97
N ILE A 78 19.40 23.10 10.89
CA ILE A 78 18.00 22.73 10.62
C ILE A 78 17.39 23.73 9.63
N GLN A 79 17.61 25.03 9.82
CA GLN A 79 17.13 26.09 8.91
C GLN A 79 17.74 26.01 7.51
N ASN A 80 19.02 25.62 7.42
CA ASN A 80 19.73 25.47 6.15
C ASN A 80 19.29 24.21 5.40
N ARG A 81 18.91 23.13 6.11
CA ARG A 81 18.49 21.85 5.50
C ARG A 81 17.01 21.79 5.14
N LEU A 82 16.14 22.44 5.93
CA LEU A 82 14.68 22.32 5.81
C LEU A 82 14.01 23.63 5.33
N GLY A 83 14.78 24.69 5.07
CA GLY A 83 14.25 26.02 4.78
C GLY A 83 13.88 26.80 6.05
N SER A 84 13.32 28.00 5.89
CA SER A 84 12.95 28.82 7.06
C SER A 84 11.94 28.08 7.94
N ILE A 85 12.05 28.18 9.27
CA ILE A 85 11.04 27.63 10.21
C ILE A 85 9.62 28.12 9.82
N SER A 86 9.50 29.33 9.28
CA SER A 86 8.23 29.86 8.77
C SER A 86 7.71 29.13 7.52
N SER A 87 8.59 28.64 6.66
CA SER A 87 8.26 27.83 5.48
C SER A 87 7.81 26.45 5.92
N ILE A 88 8.55 25.80 6.82
CA ILE A 88 8.18 24.50 7.40
C ILE A 88 6.87 24.61 8.18
N SER A 89 6.68 25.67 8.97
CA SER A 89 5.44 25.90 9.71
C SER A 89 4.26 26.21 8.79
N LYS A 90 4.48 26.89 7.65
CA LYS A 90 3.43 27.09 6.63
C LYS A 90 3.10 25.80 5.90
N GLU A 91 4.09 24.99 5.56
CA GLU A 91 3.92 23.66 4.96
C GLU A 91 3.16 22.74 5.92
N LEU A 92 3.54 22.73 7.20
CA LEU A 92 2.87 21.99 8.27
C LEU A 92 1.48 22.53 8.57
N GLU A 93 1.25 23.85 8.52
CA GLU A 93 -0.10 24.44 8.63
C GLU A 93 -0.96 24.09 7.42
N PHE A 94 -0.37 24.04 6.23
CA PHE A 94 -1.06 23.64 5.00
C PHE A 94 -1.45 22.16 5.06
N LEU A 95 -0.51 21.30 5.47
CA LEU A 95 -0.77 19.88 5.73
C LEU A 95 -1.83 19.72 6.84
N LYS A 96 -1.71 20.42 7.98
CA LYS A 96 -2.73 20.40 9.06
C LYS A 96 -4.12 20.86 8.65
N LYS A 97 -4.25 21.64 7.56
CA LYS A 97 -5.54 22.09 7.03
C LYS A 97 -6.09 21.16 5.95
N SER A 98 -5.32 20.15 5.54
CA SER A 98 -5.76 19.14 4.58
C SER A 98 -6.57 18.06 5.30
N ALA A 99 -7.71 17.68 4.73
CA ALA A 99 -8.54 16.60 5.26
C ALA A 99 -7.82 15.23 5.22
N GLU A 100 -6.80 15.09 4.36
CA GLU A 100 -5.96 13.90 4.33
C GLU A 100 -5.08 13.80 5.59
N PHE A 101 -4.57 14.91 6.13
CA PHE A 101 -3.68 14.89 7.28
C PHE A 101 -4.38 14.48 8.58
N ASP A 102 -5.62 14.93 8.81
CA ASP A 102 -6.43 14.46 9.93
C ASP A 102 -6.68 12.94 9.86
N SER A 103 -6.86 12.42 8.64
CA SER A 103 -7.01 10.98 8.41
C SER A 103 -5.72 10.21 8.73
N ILE A 104 -4.55 10.75 8.36
CA ILE A 104 -3.23 10.18 8.68
C ILE A 104 -3.02 10.16 10.21
N LEU A 105 -3.29 11.27 10.90
CA LEU A 105 -3.14 11.36 12.36
C LEU A 105 -4.07 10.37 13.08
N ALA A 106 -5.35 10.32 12.68
CA ALA A 106 -6.30 9.36 13.25
C ALA A 106 -5.87 7.90 12.99
N THR A 107 -5.29 7.62 11.82
CA THR A 107 -4.69 6.33 11.50
C THR A 107 -3.48 6.03 12.40
N GLN A 108 -2.60 6.99 12.66
CA GLN A 108 -1.44 6.83 13.54
C GLN A 108 -1.83 6.61 15.01
N GLU A 109 -2.76 7.40 15.54
CA GLU A 109 -3.26 7.25 16.92
C GLU A 109 -3.90 5.87 17.13
N ASN A 110 -4.73 5.42 16.18
CA ASN A 110 -5.33 4.08 16.24
C ASN A 110 -4.29 2.97 16.20
N LEU A 111 -3.21 3.17 15.46
CA LEU A 111 -2.11 2.22 15.31
C LEU A 111 -1.30 2.09 16.61
N TYR A 112 -0.96 3.18 17.29
CA TYR A 112 -0.29 3.11 18.59
C TYR A 112 -1.19 2.47 19.66
N ARG A 113 -2.49 2.80 19.66
CA ARG A 113 -3.47 2.15 20.54
C ARG A 113 -3.53 0.63 20.32
N LEU A 114 -3.52 0.18 19.07
CA LEU A 114 -3.50 -1.24 18.72
C LEU A 114 -2.18 -1.92 19.13
N GLN A 115 -1.05 -1.24 18.95
CA GLN A 115 0.26 -1.77 19.33
C GLN A 115 0.37 -2.04 20.84
N ASP A 116 -0.02 -1.08 21.67
CA ASP A 116 -0.02 -1.23 23.13
C ASP A 116 -0.89 -2.40 23.58
N GLN A 117 -1.98 -2.62 22.84
CA GLN A 117 -2.96 -3.67 23.07
C GLN A 117 -2.44 -5.08 22.71
N PHE A 118 -1.74 -5.23 21.58
CA PHE A 118 -1.18 -6.52 21.13
C PHE A 118 0.04 -6.95 21.95
N THR A 119 0.94 -6.01 22.25
CA THR A 119 2.22 -6.29 22.94
C THR A 119 2.01 -6.84 24.36
N GLN A 120 0.87 -6.56 24.99
CA GLN A 120 0.53 -7.05 26.33
C GLN A 120 0.16 -8.54 26.40
N ARG A 121 -0.17 -9.18 25.27
CA ARG A 121 -0.65 -10.59 25.29
C ARG A 121 0.30 -11.58 24.61
N LEU A 122 0.97 -11.22 23.51
CA LEU A 122 1.69 -12.19 22.68
C LEU A 122 2.92 -11.55 22.00
N GLU A 123 3.99 -12.32 21.85
CA GLU A 123 5.19 -11.95 21.08
C GLU A 123 4.86 -11.99 19.57
N LEU A 124 4.70 -10.82 18.95
CA LEU A 124 4.60 -10.69 17.49
C LEU A 124 6.00 -10.65 16.87
N PHE A 125 6.15 -11.24 15.68
CA PHE A 125 7.41 -11.17 14.92
C PHE A 125 7.67 -9.74 14.42
N GLU A 126 6.62 -9.08 13.93
CA GLU A 126 6.67 -7.68 13.52
C GLU A 126 5.41 -6.95 13.97
N LEU A 127 5.57 -5.73 14.48
CA LEU A 127 4.44 -4.96 14.96
C LEU A 127 3.63 -4.44 13.76
N PRO A 128 2.28 -4.53 13.78
CA PRO A 128 1.45 -3.98 12.71
C PRO A 128 1.69 -2.49 12.46
N SER A 129 2.12 -1.76 13.49
CA SER A 129 2.54 -0.38 13.40
C SER A 129 3.72 -0.16 12.47
N ALA A 130 4.78 -0.97 12.63
CA ALA A 130 5.97 -0.90 11.78
C ALA A 130 5.61 -1.15 10.30
N ARG A 131 4.72 -2.11 10.03
CA ARG A 131 4.25 -2.41 8.66
C ARG A 131 3.52 -1.23 8.03
N ILE A 132 2.59 -0.62 8.77
CA ILE A 132 1.83 0.54 8.30
C ILE A 132 2.74 1.76 8.13
N GLU A 133 3.64 2.03 9.08
CA GLU A 133 4.62 3.11 8.99
C GLU A 133 5.52 2.96 7.76
N ALA A 134 6.00 1.74 7.47
CA ALA A 134 6.81 1.46 6.29
C ALA A 134 6.03 1.75 4.98
N VAL A 135 4.77 1.34 4.90
CA VAL A 135 3.91 1.60 3.73
C VAL A 135 3.64 3.09 3.56
N LEU A 136 3.34 3.81 4.65
CA LEU A 136 3.10 5.26 4.60
C LEU A 136 4.38 6.03 4.21
N ALA A 137 5.54 5.61 4.72
CA ALA A 137 6.83 6.21 4.36
C ALA A 137 7.18 5.95 2.89
N ALA A 138 6.95 4.73 2.39
CA ALA A 138 7.11 4.40 0.98
C ALA A 138 6.18 5.24 0.11
N ALA A 139 4.92 5.38 0.51
CA ALA A 139 3.95 6.21 -0.20
C ALA A 139 4.35 7.69 -0.23
N GLU A 140 4.80 8.25 0.90
CA GLU A 140 5.32 9.62 0.96
C GLU A 140 6.53 9.82 0.02
N ALA A 141 7.50 8.90 0.08
CA ALA A 141 8.70 8.96 -0.77
C ALA A 141 8.33 8.89 -2.26
N THR A 142 7.46 7.95 -2.62
CA THR A 142 6.91 7.79 -3.96
C THR A 142 6.15 9.04 -4.40
N SER A 143 5.35 9.64 -3.51
CA SER A 143 4.64 10.89 -3.78
C SER A 143 5.56 12.06 -4.10
N ARG A 144 6.70 12.15 -3.41
CA ARG A 144 7.72 13.19 -3.66
C ARG A 144 8.46 12.99 -4.98
N ILE A 145 8.78 11.75 -5.34
CA ILE A 145 9.57 11.43 -6.54
C ILE A 145 8.73 11.58 -7.81
N TYR A 146 7.51 11.02 -7.79
CA TYR A 146 6.73 10.83 -9.02
C TYR A 146 5.53 11.76 -9.14
N GLN A 147 5.16 12.50 -8.07
CA GLN A 147 3.92 13.27 -8.00
C GLN A 147 2.73 12.46 -8.55
N PRO A 148 2.53 11.22 -8.06
CA PRO A 148 1.51 10.32 -8.55
C PRO A 148 0.14 10.94 -8.32
N ARG A 149 -0.81 10.59 -9.19
CA ARG A 149 -2.20 11.05 -9.12
C ARG A 149 -2.83 10.74 -7.76
N ASP A 150 -3.82 11.52 -7.35
CA ASP A 150 -4.61 11.38 -6.10
C ASP A 150 -4.98 9.91 -5.79
N SER A 151 -5.28 9.12 -6.82
CA SER A 151 -5.61 7.71 -6.69
C SER A 151 -4.56 6.82 -5.99
N PHE A 152 -3.28 7.20 -5.98
CA PHE A 152 -2.23 6.50 -5.24
C PHE A 152 -2.41 6.65 -3.73
N ALA A 153 -2.51 7.90 -3.29
CA ALA A 153 -2.69 8.25 -1.89
C ALA A 153 -4.03 7.70 -1.39
N ASP A 154 -5.10 7.89 -2.16
CA ASP A 154 -6.44 7.35 -1.85
C ASP A 154 -6.41 5.84 -1.63
N PHE A 155 -5.75 5.09 -2.52
CA PHE A 155 -5.66 3.64 -2.37
C PHE A 155 -4.81 3.25 -1.17
N THR A 156 -3.67 3.91 -0.96
CA THR A 156 -2.77 3.62 0.18
C THR A 156 -3.52 3.82 1.49
N PHE A 157 -4.17 4.97 1.68
CA PHE A 157 -4.94 5.25 2.88
C PHE A 157 -6.11 4.30 3.06
N LEU A 158 -6.82 3.96 1.97
CA LEU A 158 -7.88 2.96 2.03
C LEU A 158 -7.33 1.58 2.45
N SER A 159 -6.20 1.16 1.90
CA SER A 159 -5.54 -0.12 2.23
C SER A 159 -5.16 -0.17 3.71
N VAL A 160 -4.51 0.89 4.20
CA VAL A 160 -4.15 1.05 5.62
C VAL A 160 -5.39 0.99 6.50
N ALA A 161 -6.43 1.79 6.21
CA ALA A 161 -7.65 1.82 7.00
C ALA A 161 -8.36 0.45 7.05
N LYS A 162 -8.36 -0.29 5.93
CA LYS A 162 -8.95 -1.63 5.86
C LYS A 162 -8.15 -2.66 6.66
N TYR A 163 -6.81 -2.60 6.60
CA TYR A 163 -5.95 -3.47 7.40
C TYR A 163 -6.10 -3.17 8.90
N GLN A 164 -6.10 -1.90 9.30
CA GLN A 164 -6.34 -1.48 10.69
C GLN A 164 -7.70 -1.97 11.21
N SER A 165 -8.77 -1.73 10.46
CA SER A 165 -10.11 -2.23 10.80
C SER A 165 -10.14 -3.76 10.95
N PHE A 166 -9.36 -4.49 10.16
CA PHE A 166 -9.24 -5.95 10.30
C PHE A 166 -8.53 -6.33 11.60
N LEU A 167 -7.41 -5.68 11.93
CA LEU A 167 -6.66 -5.92 13.17
C LEU A 167 -7.50 -5.61 14.41
N GLU A 168 -8.24 -4.50 14.41
CA GLU A 168 -9.17 -4.16 15.50
C GLU A 168 -10.20 -5.26 15.74
N LYS A 169 -10.75 -5.83 14.67
CA LYS A 169 -11.71 -6.94 14.76
C LYS A 169 -11.03 -8.19 15.34
N GLN A 170 -9.81 -8.52 14.91
CA GLN A 170 -9.07 -9.66 15.49
C GLN A 170 -8.80 -9.45 16.97
N TYR A 171 -8.30 -8.27 17.34
CA TYR A 171 -7.97 -7.94 18.72
C TYR A 171 -9.18 -8.05 19.65
N LYS A 172 -10.33 -7.50 19.23
CA LYS A 172 -11.57 -7.63 19.99
C LYS A 172 -11.93 -9.09 20.25
N LEU A 173 -11.74 -9.99 19.28
CA LEU A 173 -12.06 -11.41 19.45
C LEU A 173 -11.05 -12.13 20.35
N ILE A 174 -9.75 -11.83 20.21
CA ILE A 174 -8.67 -12.37 21.04
C ILE A 174 -8.93 -12.16 22.54
N GLN A 175 -9.59 -11.05 22.92
CA GLN A 175 -9.91 -10.78 24.33
C GLN A 175 -10.85 -11.82 24.96
N TYR A 176 -11.69 -12.47 24.15
CA TYR A 176 -12.71 -13.42 24.59
C TYR A 176 -12.35 -14.89 24.29
N ASP A 177 -11.36 -15.13 23.44
CA ASP A 177 -10.93 -16.47 23.07
C ASP A 177 -10.05 -17.12 24.15
N ASN A 178 -10.02 -18.46 24.15
CA ASN A 178 -9.00 -19.20 24.91
C ASN A 178 -7.61 -19.01 24.25
N ASP A 179 -6.53 -19.30 25.01
CA ASP A 179 -5.15 -19.03 24.57
C ASP A 179 -4.80 -19.70 23.23
N ILE A 180 -5.35 -20.89 22.97
CA ILE A 180 -5.10 -21.63 21.72
C ILE A 180 -5.74 -20.89 20.53
N ILE A 181 -7.01 -20.52 20.63
CA ILE A 181 -7.72 -19.80 19.56
C ILE A 181 -7.15 -18.39 19.40
N ALA A 182 -6.83 -17.71 20.52
CA ALA A 182 -6.19 -16.40 20.52
C ALA A 182 -4.85 -16.43 19.77
N GLY A 183 -4.00 -17.42 20.05
CA GLY A 183 -2.73 -17.61 19.33
C GLY A 183 -2.92 -17.79 17.82
N ARG A 184 -3.92 -18.57 17.41
CA ARG A 184 -4.26 -18.76 15.98
C ARG A 184 -4.75 -17.48 15.31
N ARG A 185 -5.54 -16.64 16.00
CA ARG A 185 -5.95 -15.33 15.48
C ARG A 185 -4.78 -14.39 15.28
N VAL A 186 -3.83 -14.40 16.21
CA VAL A 186 -2.59 -13.64 16.07
C VAL A 186 -1.80 -14.11 14.86
N GLU A 187 -1.65 -15.41 14.66
CA GLU A 187 -0.96 -15.95 13.48
C GLU A 187 -1.66 -15.56 12.17
N VAL A 188 -2.99 -15.63 12.11
CA VAL A 188 -3.75 -15.16 10.93
C VAL A 188 -3.58 -13.65 10.71
N ALA A 189 -3.50 -12.86 11.79
CA ALA A 189 -3.28 -11.41 11.71
C ALA A 189 -1.89 -11.09 11.15
N GLU A 190 -0.87 -11.82 11.59
CA GLU A 190 0.51 -11.72 11.10
C GLU A 190 0.60 -12.06 9.61
N LEU A 191 0.06 -13.21 9.20
CA LEU A 191 0.04 -13.63 7.79
C LEU A 191 -0.74 -12.65 6.90
N SER A 192 -1.78 -12.01 7.45
CA SER A 192 -2.52 -10.95 6.76
C SER A 192 -1.71 -9.65 6.61
N GLY A 193 -0.74 -9.40 7.50
CA GLY A 193 0.26 -8.35 7.35
C GLY A 193 1.14 -8.57 6.12
N GLY A 194 1.53 -9.81 5.84
CA GLY A 194 2.26 -10.14 4.61
C GLY A 194 1.45 -9.84 3.35
N LEU A 195 0.13 -10.07 3.38
CA LEU A 195 -0.74 -9.67 2.26
C LEU A 195 -0.84 -8.14 2.11
N PHE A 196 -0.86 -7.41 3.23
CA PHE A 196 -0.84 -5.95 3.22
C PHE A 196 0.42 -5.40 2.52
N GLU A 197 1.60 -5.91 2.88
CA GLU A 197 2.86 -5.51 2.25
C GLU A 197 2.88 -5.79 0.75
N ILE A 198 2.44 -6.98 0.35
CA ILE A 198 2.42 -7.40 -1.05
C ILE A 198 1.52 -6.52 -1.92
N ILE A 199 0.37 -6.10 -1.39
CA ILE A 199 -0.53 -5.17 -2.08
C ILE A 199 0.15 -3.82 -2.30
N ASN A 200 0.85 -3.30 -1.30
CA ASN A 200 1.52 -2.00 -1.40
C ASN A 200 2.77 -2.07 -2.28
N ALA A 201 3.53 -3.17 -2.23
CA ALA A 201 4.64 -3.42 -3.16
C ALA A 201 4.16 -3.46 -4.63
N SER A 202 2.95 -4.02 -4.87
CA SER A 202 2.33 -3.98 -6.19
C SER A 202 1.97 -2.55 -6.62
N LEU A 203 1.49 -1.72 -5.69
CA LEU A 203 1.22 -0.31 -5.95
C LEU A 203 2.50 0.46 -6.32
N ASP A 204 3.61 0.22 -5.61
CA ASP A 204 4.92 0.81 -5.92
C ASP A 204 5.42 0.43 -7.32
N ILE A 205 5.18 -0.82 -7.75
CA ILE A 205 5.42 -1.24 -9.14
C ILE A 205 4.60 -0.40 -10.11
N GLY A 206 3.33 -0.14 -9.80
CA GLY A 206 2.45 0.72 -10.61
C GLY A 206 3.03 2.12 -10.79
N VAL A 207 3.58 2.71 -9.74
CA VAL A 207 4.22 4.04 -9.82
C VAL A 207 5.53 3.98 -10.59
N ALA A 208 6.37 2.96 -10.37
CA ALA A 208 7.60 2.78 -11.13
C ALA A 208 7.33 2.67 -12.64
N LEU A 209 6.25 1.99 -13.03
CA LEU A 209 5.81 1.90 -14.43
C LEU A 209 5.35 3.25 -14.99
N GLU A 210 4.62 4.06 -14.21
CA GLU A 210 4.12 5.37 -14.66
C GLU A 210 5.23 6.45 -14.71
N GLY A 211 6.14 6.45 -13.73
CA GLY A 211 7.22 7.43 -13.59
C GLY A 211 8.25 7.43 -14.72
N GLN A 212 8.21 6.45 -15.61
CA GLN A 212 9.10 6.35 -16.77
C GLN A 212 8.62 7.15 -17.99
N TYR A 213 7.46 7.82 -17.91
CA TYR A 213 6.89 8.57 -19.04
C TYR A 213 6.46 9.99 -18.65
N GLU A 214 6.78 10.97 -19.51
CA GLU A 214 6.16 12.29 -19.47
C GLU A 214 4.68 12.15 -19.87
N TYR A 215 3.82 12.12 -18.86
CA TYR A 215 2.43 11.73 -19.02
C TYR A 215 1.55 12.89 -19.54
N GLN A 216 0.78 12.64 -20.60
CA GLN A 216 -0.28 13.55 -21.06
C GLN A 216 -1.53 13.34 -20.21
N VAL A 217 -1.95 14.38 -19.49
CA VAL A 217 -3.09 14.35 -18.57
C VAL A 217 -4.39 14.00 -19.33
N GLU A 218 -4.77 12.73 -19.35
CA GLU A 218 -6.15 12.34 -19.67
C GLU A 218 -7.01 12.50 -18.41
N GLU A 219 -8.14 13.21 -18.57
CA GLU A 219 -9.21 13.33 -17.57
C GLU A 219 -9.69 11.93 -17.15
N VAL A 220 -9.35 11.53 -15.93
CA VAL A 220 -9.85 10.29 -15.35
C VAL A 220 -11.27 10.56 -14.85
N ALA A 221 -12.25 9.79 -15.32
CA ALA A 221 -13.60 9.80 -14.75
C ALA A 221 -13.52 9.52 -13.23
N HIS A 222 -13.85 10.52 -12.43
CA HIS A 222 -13.65 10.58 -10.97
C HIS A 222 -14.54 9.63 -10.14
N ASP A 223 -15.40 8.82 -10.75
CA ASP A 223 -16.48 8.13 -10.02
C ASP A 223 -16.21 6.67 -9.61
N LYS A 224 -15.01 6.13 -9.86
CA LYS A 224 -14.69 4.75 -9.45
C LYS A 224 -14.00 4.74 -8.08
N ILE A 225 -14.81 4.68 -7.03
CA ILE A 225 -14.37 4.40 -5.65
C ILE A 225 -13.52 3.12 -5.66
N SER A 226 -12.26 3.25 -5.24
CA SER A 226 -11.36 2.10 -5.03
C SER A 226 -12.00 1.12 -4.05
N LYS A 227 -12.04 -0.16 -4.40
CA LYS A 227 -12.56 -1.21 -3.53
C LYS A 227 -11.41 -2.09 -3.07
N CYS A 228 -11.14 -2.12 -1.76
CA CYS A 228 -10.31 -3.14 -1.12
C CYS A 228 -11.21 -4.06 -0.30
N GLY A 229 -11.40 -5.29 -0.78
CA GLY A 229 -12.32 -6.29 -0.20
C GLY A 229 -11.62 -7.49 0.44
N LEU A 230 -10.28 -7.48 0.48
CA LEU A 230 -9.47 -8.62 0.87
C LEU A 230 -9.72 -9.11 2.30
N TYR A 231 -9.57 -8.22 3.28
CA TYR A 231 -9.54 -8.61 4.70
C TYR A 231 -10.89 -9.12 5.23
N ASP A 232 -11.99 -8.65 4.66
CA ASP A 232 -13.32 -9.18 4.99
C ASP A 232 -13.48 -10.65 4.53
N GLN A 233 -12.76 -11.05 3.47
CA GLN A 233 -12.77 -12.43 2.96
C GLN A 233 -11.82 -13.35 3.73
N VAL A 234 -10.71 -12.84 4.28
CA VAL A 234 -9.76 -13.65 5.07
C VAL A 234 -10.49 -14.39 6.19
N ASN A 235 -11.30 -13.67 6.98
CA ASN A 235 -12.07 -14.28 8.07
C ASN A 235 -13.14 -15.26 7.60
N GLN A 236 -13.78 -14.99 6.46
CA GLN A 236 -14.79 -15.90 5.90
C GLN A 236 -14.17 -17.23 5.47
N HIS A 237 -12.97 -17.19 4.89
CA HIS A 237 -12.28 -18.39 4.41
C HIS A 237 -11.54 -19.14 5.51
N LEU A 238 -11.10 -18.46 6.58
CA LEU A 238 -10.31 -19.06 7.65
C LEU A 238 -11.09 -19.25 8.95
N GLY A 239 -12.39 -18.96 9.01
CA GLY A 239 -13.18 -19.12 10.23
C GLY A 239 -13.08 -20.52 10.88
N TYR A 240 -12.85 -21.57 10.08
CA TYR A 240 -12.69 -22.93 10.57
C TYR A 240 -11.39 -23.17 11.35
N VAL A 241 -10.35 -22.36 11.16
CA VAL A 241 -9.06 -22.52 11.88
C VAL A 241 -9.19 -22.17 13.36
N TYR A 242 -10.22 -21.38 13.70
CA TYR A 242 -10.56 -21.01 15.07
C TYR A 242 -11.39 -22.07 15.81
N SER A 243 -11.62 -23.24 15.21
CA SER A 243 -12.30 -24.36 15.87
C SER A 243 -11.35 -25.11 16.81
N ASP A 244 -11.84 -25.53 17.97
CA ASP A 244 -11.08 -26.40 18.90
C ASP A 244 -10.60 -27.70 18.26
N ARG A 245 -11.28 -28.16 17.19
CA ARG A 245 -10.94 -29.40 16.48
C ARG A 245 -9.88 -29.23 15.40
N TYR A 246 -9.50 -28.00 15.09
CA TYR A 246 -8.48 -27.73 14.09
C TYR A 246 -7.09 -28.08 14.64
N CYS A 247 -6.31 -28.86 13.87
CA CYS A 247 -5.01 -29.39 14.29
C CYS A 247 -3.91 -29.31 13.22
N SER A 248 -4.18 -28.62 12.10
CA SER A 248 -3.20 -28.42 11.04
C SER A 248 -2.40 -27.12 11.23
N GLU A 249 -1.38 -26.91 10.42
CA GLU A 249 -0.62 -25.66 10.38
C GLU A 249 -1.46 -24.51 9.80
N ILE A 250 -1.58 -23.42 10.55
CA ILE A 250 -2.38 -22.24 10.16
C ILE A 250 -1.82 -21.63 8.88
N GLU A 251 -0.50 -21.47 8.76
CA GLU A 251 0.16 -20.99 7.55
C GLU A 251 -0.23 -21.81 6.31
N THR A 252 -0.21 -23.14 6.40
CA THR A 252 -0.63 -24.02 5.32
C THR A 252 -2.09 -23.78 4.93
N SER A 253 -2.99 -23.61 5.91
CA SER A 253 -4.40 -23.28 5.68
C SER A 253 -4.60 -21.88 5.09
N PHE A 254 -3.81 -20.90 5.53
CA PHE A 254 -3.82 -19.52 5.05
C PHE A 254 -3.38 -19.46 3.58
N ASN A 255 -2.25 -20.08 3.25
CA ASN A 255 -1.71 -20.13 1.88
C ASN A 255 -2.62 -20.88 0.90
N LYS A 256 -3.47 -21.79 1.40
CA LYS A 256 -4.50 -22.47 0.59
C LYS A 256 -5.79 -21.66 0.44
N SER A 257 -5.99 -20.62 1.25
CA SER A 257 -7.20 -19.79 1.21
C SER A 257 -7.31 -19.01 -0.10
N ILE A 258 -8.54 -18.75 -0.55
CA ILE A 258 -8.79 -17.96 -1.77
C ILE A 258 -8.17 -16.56 -1.68
N PRO A 259 -8.33 -15.81 -0.55
CA PRO A 259 -7.73 -14.49 -0.40
C PRO A 259 -6.21 -14.47 -0.63
N ALA A 260 -5.48 -15.32 0.09
CA ALA A 260 -4.03 -15.37 -0.03
C ALA A 260 -3.58 -15.72 -1.45
N ARG A 261 -4.17 -16.75 -2.05
CA ARG A 261 -3.83 -17.19 -3.41
C ARG A 261 -4.08 -16.10 -4.46
N ILE A 262 -5.21 -15.41 -4.37
CA ILE A 262 -5.53 -14.30 -5.28
C ILE A 262 -4.53 -13.16 -5.11
N SER A 263 -4.21 -12.78 -3.87
CA SER A 263 -3.26 -11.69 -3.61
C SER A 263 -1.85 -12.01 -4.08
N PHE A 264 -1.33 -13.21 -3.77
CA PHE A 264 -0.02 -13.65 -4.24
C PHE A 264 0.08 -13.71 -5.76
N LEU A 265 -0.92 -14.29 -6.43
CA LEU A 265 -0.94 -14.34 -7.89
C LEU A 265 -1.11 -12.96 -8.51
N GLY A 266 -1.97 -12.11 -7.92
CA GLY A 266 -2.18 -10.74 -8.39
C GLY A 266 -0.89 -9.92 -8.32
N TYR A 267 -0.14 -10.03 -7.23
CA TYR A 267 1.18 -9.43 -7.11
C TYR A 267 2.16 -10.00 -8.14
N SER A 268 2.24 -11.34 -8.26
CA SER A 268 3.12 -12.00 -9.22
C SER A 268 2.90 -11.52 -10.65
N ILE A 269 1.64 -11.32 -11.07
CA ILE A 269 1.30 -10.72 -12.37
C ILE A 269 1.93 -9.33 -12.52
N THR A 270 1.75 -8.44 -11.54
CA THR A 270 2.29 -7.08 -11.61
C THR A 270 3.82 -7.05 -11.58
N GLU A 271 4.43 -7.91 -10.78
CA GLU A 271 5.87 -8.04 -10.66
C GLU A 271 6.49 -8.56 -11.97
N GLN A 272 5.86 -9.54 -12.62
CA GLN A 272 6.36 -10.07 -13.89
C GLN A 272 6.23 -9.08 -15.04
N ILE A 273 5.18 -8.26 -15.06
CA ILE A 273 5.05 -7.15 -16.02
C ILE A 273 6.23 -6.20 -15.87
N TYR A 274 6.55 -5.80 -14.64
CA TYR A 274 7.70 -4.95 -14.36
C TYR A 274 9.02 -5.62 -14.78
N LYS A 275 9.21 -6.90 -14.44
CA LYS A 275 10.39 -7.68 -14.86
C LYS A 275 10.55 -7.75 -16.38
N ILE A 276 9.46 -7.96 -17.12
CA ILE A 276 9.49 -7.99 -18.60
C ILE A 276 9.98 -6.64 -19.16
N ASN A 277 9.43 -5.53 -18.65
CA ASN A 277 9.86 -4.21 -19.07
C ASN A 277 11.35 -3.97 -18.77
N LEU A 278 11.79 -4.31 -17.57
CA LEU A 278 13.19 -4.18 -17.16
C LEU A 278 14.13 -5.02 -18.02
N LEU A 279 13.75 -6.25 -18.37
CA LEU A 279 14.53 -7.11 -19.26
C LEU A 279 14.63 -6.53 -20.68
N CYS A 280 13.53 -6.03 -21.23
CA CYS A 280 13.54 -5.36 -22.53
C CYS A 280 14.43 -4.12 -22.52
N GLU A 281 14.33 -3.27 -21.49
CA GLU A 281 15.15 -2.08 -21.32
C GLU A 281 16.64 -2.42 -21.23
N ASN A 282 17.01 -3.43 -20.43
CA ASN A 282 18.38 -3.92 -20.32
C ASN A 282 18.95 -4.45 -21.65
N ASN A 283 18.07 -4.92 -22.54
CA ASN A 283 18.41 -5.38 -23.88
C ASN A 283 18.37 -4.26 -24.93
N GLY A 284 18.20 -3.00 -24.52
CA GLY A 284 18.09 -1.84 -25.41
C GLY A 284 16.80 -1.81 -26.24
N GLN A 285 15.76 -2.51 -25.79
CA GLN A 285 14.45 -2.58 -26.45
C GLN A 285 13.44 -1.67 -25.74
N ASP A 286 12.45 -1.21 -26.50
CA ASP A 286 11.29 -0.53 -25.92
C ASP A 286 10.53 -1.43 -24.94
N GLN A 287 9.93 -0.80 -23.93
CA GLN A 287 9.08 -1.49 -22.98
C GLN A 287 7.85 -2.12 -23.63
N VAL A 288 7.50 -3.31 -23.14
CA VAL A 288 6.37 -4.09 -23.63
C VAL A 288 5.06 -3.53 -23.10
N PHE A 289 5.01 -3.25 -21.80
CA PHE A 289 3.83 -2.75 -21.12
C PHE A 289 4.01 -1.26 -20.83
N LYS A 290 3.44 -0.42 -21.68
CA LYS A 290 3.44 1.03 -21.44
C LYS A 290 2.38 1.38 -20.40
N PRO A 291 2.68 2.29 -19.45
CA PRO A 291 1.69 2.75 -18.51
C PRO A 291 0.52 3.43 -19.24
N THR A 292 -0.64 3.32 -18.64
CA THR A 292 -1.90 3.97 -19.02
C THR A 292 -2.41 4.78 -17.83
N SER A 293 -3.44 5.60 -18.01
CA SER A 293 -4.12 6.30 -16.91
C SER A 293 -4.64 5.37 -15.81
N SER A 294 -4.73 4.07 -16.09
CA SER A 294 -5.28 3.03 -15.22
C SER A 294 -4.22 2.05 -14.70
N THR A 295 -2.94 2.21 -15.04
CA THR A 295 -1.90 1.24 -14.70
C THR A 295 -1.71 1.13 -13.19
N MET A 296 -1.47 2.24 -12.50
CA MET A 296 -1.31 2.24 -11.05
C MET A 296 -2.56 1.69 -10.34
N ARG A 297 -3.76 2.10 -10.77
CA ARG A 297 -5.02 1.59 -10.21
C ARG A 297 -5.19 0.09 -10.44
N ALA A 298 -4.77 -0.43 -11.60
CA ALA A 298 -4.81 -1.86 -11.89
C ALA A 298 -3.83 -2.63 -10.98
N CYS A 299 -2.60 -2.13 -10.83
CA CYS A 299 -1.61 -2.71 -9.93
C CYS A 299 -2.09 -2.74 -8.47
N ALA A 300 -2.81 -1.72 -8.02
CA ALA A 300 -3.43 -1.71 -6.71
C ALA A 300 -4.58 -2.73 -6.57
N THR A 301 -5.45 -2.81 -7.59
CA THR A 301 -6.72 -3.55 -7.53
C THR A 301 -6.53 -5.05 -7.70
N ILE A 302 -5.70 -5.48 -8.64
CA ILE A 302 -5.48 -6.89 -8.99
C ILE A 302 -5.08 -7.76 -7.77
N PRO A 303 -4.15 -7.37 -6.89
CA PRO A 303 -3.80 -8.16 -5.69
C PRO A 303 -4.74 -7.97 -4.51
N SER A 304 -5.54 -6.88 -4.46
CA SER A 304 -6.31 -6.51 -3.26
C SER A 304 -7.82 -6.81 -3.36
N PHE A 305 -8.30 -7.21 -4.53
CA PHE A 305 -9.71 -7.36 -4.82
C PHE A 305 -10.12 -8.81 -5.10
N ILE A 306 -11.18 -9.27 -4.45
CA ILE A 306 -11.74 -10.62 -4.62
C ILE A 306 -13.15 -10.50 -5.17
N ALA A 307 -13.39 -11.10 -6.33
CA ALA A 307 -14.67 -11.09 -7.00
C ALA A 307 -15.71 -11.92 -6.23
N ARG A 308 -16.85 -11.30 -5.88
CA ARG A 308 -17.96 -11.99 -5.18
C ARG A 308 -19.22 -12.11 -6.03
N SER A 309 -19.28 -11.34 -7.10
CA SER A 309 -20.41 -11.20 -8.00
C SER A 309 -19.92 -10.98 -9.42
N GLU A 310 -20.85 -11.02 -10.38
CA GLU A 310 -20.59 -10.67 -11.78
C GLU A 310 -19.97 -9.27 -11.91
N MET A 311 -20.57 -8.27 -11.25
CA MET A 311 -20.10 -6.88 -11.30
C MET A 311 -18.69 -6.73 -10.73
N ASP A 312 -18.39 -7.42 -9.63
CA ASP A 312 -17.04 -7.42 -9.06
C ASP A 312 -16.04 -8.07 -10.03
N PHE A 313 -16.40 -9.21 -10.63
CA PHE A 313 -15.54 -9.89 -11.60
C PHE A 313 -15.28 -9.03 -12.84
N TYR A 314 -16.31 -8.39 -13.39
CA TYR A 314 -16.18 -7.49 -14.54
C TYR A 314 -15.33 -6.26 -14.24
N PHE A 315 -15.49 -5.68 -13.05
CA PHE A 315 -14.62 -4.62 -12.58
C PHE A 315 -13.14 -5.06 -12.58
N LEU A 316 -12.86 -6.27 -12.11
CA LEU A 316 -11.51 -6.82 -12.14
C LEU A 316 -10.98 -7.07 -13.56
N ILE A 317 -11.81 -7.65 -14.44
CA ILE A 317 -11.42 -7.95 -15.82
C ILE A 317 -11.06 -6.67 -16.59
N ASP A 318 -11.74 -5.55 -16.32
CA ASP A 318 -11.35 -4.25 -16.87
C ASP A 318 -9.90 -3.89 -16.49
N HIS A 319 -9.52 -4.04 -15.22
CA HIS A 319 -8.15 -3.75 -14.76
C HIS A 319 -7.11 -4.66 -15.42
N LEU A 320 -7.39 -5.96 -15.53
CA LEU A 320 -6.51 -6.89 -16.27
C LEU A 320 -6.39 -6.50 -17.74
N PHE A 321 -7.50 -6.09 -18.37
CA PHE A 321 -7.51 -5.69 -19.78
C PHE A 321 -6.68 -4.43 -20.01
N PHE A 322 -6.84 -3.40 -19.19
CA PHE A 322 -6.06 -2.17 -19.31
C PHE A 322 -4.57 -2.46 -19.11
N LEU A 323 -4.22 -3.21 -18.06
CA LEU A 323 -2.84 -3.49 -17.71
C LEU A 323 -2.15 -4.38 -18.77
N LEU A 324 -2.80 -5.46 -19.19
CA LEU A 324 -2.19 -6.45 -20.07
C LEU A 324 -2.44 -6.17 -21.55
N TYR A 325 -3.68 -5.90 -21.95
CA TYR A 325 -4.05 -5.80 -23.37
C TYR A 325 -3.78 -4.41 -23.93
N GLU A 326 -4.29 -3.36 -23.30
CA GLU A 326 -4.01 -1.99 -23.73
C GLU A 326 -2.55 -1.61 -23.42
N GLY A 327 -2.05 -1.96 -22.24
CA GLY A 327 -0.67 -1.75 -21.83
C GLY A 327 0.34 -2.38 -22.80
N SER A 328 0.04 -3.52 -23.43
CA SER A 328 0.88 -4.14 -24.48
C SER A 328 0.63 -3.63 -25.90
N GLY A 329 -0.18 -2.58 -26.06
CA GLY A 329 -0.50 -2.00 -27.36
C GLY A 329 -1.39 -2.92 -28.17
N THR A 330 -2.46 -3.45 -27.55
CA THR A 330 -3.38 -4.40 -28.19
C THR A 330 -2.65 -5.71 -28.55
N ALA A 331 -1.78 -6.20 -27.66
CA ALA A 331 -0.88 -7.34 -27.84
C ALA A 331 0.24 -7.17 -28.90
N LYS A 332 0.31 -6.04 -29.63
CA LYS A 332 1.28 -5.86 -30.73
C LYS A 332 2.72 -5.97 -30.26
N ARG A 333 3.03 -5.54 -29.03
CA ARG A 333 4.38 -5.62 -28.45
C ARG A 333 4.73 -7.01 -27.92
N LEU A 334 3.72 -7.85 -27.64
CA LEU A 334 3.91 -9.22 -27.15
C LEU A 334 4.12 -10.24 -28.28
N ILE A 335 3.43 -10.06 -29.42
CA ILE A 335 3.48 -11.00 -30.56
C ILE A 335 4.90 -11.29 -31.07
N PRO A 336 5.85 -10.33 -31.13
CA PRO A 336 7.22 -10.61 -31.56
C PRO A 336 8.05 -11.39 -30.52
N LEU A 337 7.64 -11.34 -29.25
CA LEU A 337 8.41 -11.90 -28.14
C LEU A 337 8.14 -13.39 -27.96
N ILE A 338 6.88 -13.81 -28.18
CA ILE A 338 6.42 -15.17 -27.88
C ILE A 338 5.46 -15.70 -28.95
N ASN A 339 5.38 -17.03 -29.07
CA ASN A 339 4.37 -17.66 -29.93
C ASN A 339 2.95 -17.26 -29.51
N LYS A 340 2.10 -16.92 -30.49
CA LYS A 340 0.69 -16.54 -30.30
C LYS A 340 -0.11 -17.56 -29.49
N SER A 341 0.24 -18.84 -29.52
CA SER A 341 -0.44 -19.87 -28.71
C SER A 341 -0.31 -19.62 -27.20
N PHE A 342 0.78 -19.00 -26.75
CA PHE A 342 0.96 -18.66 -25.33
C PHE A 342 0.19 -17.41 -24.91
N LEU A 343 -0.33 -16.61 -25.86
CA LEU A 343 -1.13 -15.42 -25.58
C LEU A 343 -2.62 -15.74 -25.37
N GLU A 344 -2.99 -17.02 -25.27
CA GLU A 344 -4.36 -17.46 -25.03
C GLU A 344 -5.01 -16.81 -23.78
N PRO A 345 -4.32 -16.67 -22.63
CA PRO A 345 -4.89 -16.01 -21.46
C PRO A 345 -5.22 -14.53 -21.69
N LEU A 346 -4.42 -13.84 -22.53
CA LEU A 346 -4.71 -12.46 -22.92
C LEU A 346 -5.99 -12.35 -23.76
N TRP A 347 -6.24 -13.32 -24.64
CA TRP A 347 -7.47 -13.38 -25.43
C TRP A 347 -8.69 -13.70 -24.58
N LYS A 348 -8.55 -14.58 -23.57
CA LYS A 348 -9.59 -14.81 -22.56
C LYS A 348 -9.98 -13.52 -21.84
N VAL A 349 -9.02 -12.73 -21.36
CA VAL A 349 -9.29 -11.42 -20.72
C VAL A 349 -10.09 -10.51 -21.65
N LYS A 350 -9.70 -10.42 -22.94
CA LYS A 350 -10.45 -9.66 -23.94
C LYS A 350 -11.88 -10.17 -24.12
N HIS A 351 -12.10 -11.47 -24.19
CA HIS A 351 -13.43 -12.06 -24.33
C HIS A 351 -14.30 -11.81 -23.09
N LEU A 352 -13.74 -11.95 -21.89
CA LEU A 352 -14.44 -11.65 -20.65
C LEU A 352 -14.83 -10.17 -20.56
N ARG A 353 -13.96 -9.25 -21.00
CA ARG A 353 -14.30 -7.82 -21.02
C ARG A 353 -15.44 -7.50 -21.99
N LEU A 354 -15.53 -8.20 -23.12
CA LEU A 354 -16.65 -8.04 -24.05
C LEU A 354 -17.99 -8.44 -23.41
N ALA A 355 -17.98 -9.46 -22.53
CA ALA A 355 -19.16 -9.81 -21.75
C ALA A 355 -19.56 -8.67 -20.80
N ALA A 356 -18.57 -8.03 -20.17
CA ALA A 356 -18.78 -7.00 -19.16
C ALA A 356 -19.40 -5.69 -19.67
N ARG A 357 -19.17 -5.33 -20.93
CA ARG A 357 -19.50 -3.99 -21.46
C ARG A 357 -20.76 -3.95 -22.33
N HIS A 358 -21.55 -5.03 -22.38
CA HIS A 358 -22.69 -5.20 -23.31
C HIS A 358 -22.35 -5.03 -24.81
N ASP A 359 -21.06 -4.91 -25.16
CA ASP A 359 -20.54 -4.89 -26.54
C ASP A 359 -20.78 -6.21 -27.31
N ILE A 360 -21.31 -7.21 -26.62
CA ILE A 360 -21.67 -8.51 -27.16
C ILE A 360 -22.79 -8.43 -28.21
N ASP A 361 -23.66 -7.43 -28.11
CA ASP A 361 -24.85 -7.29 -28.98
C ASP A 361 -24.61 -6.40 -30.22
N HIS A 362 -23.39 -5.90 -30.39
CA HIS A 362 -22.99 -5.14 -31.59
C HIS A 362 -22.35 -6.04 -32.65
N GLY A 363 -22.84 -5.97 -33.89
CA GLY A 363 -22.32 -6.68 -35.07
C GLY A 363 -23.39 -7.44 -35.84
N SER A 364 -22.97 -8.23 -36.83
CA SER A 364 -23.86 -9.17 -37.51
C SER A 364 -24.26 -10.33 -36.59
N SER A 365 -25.40 -10.98 -36.83
CA SER A 365 -25.89 -12.10 -36.00
C SER A 365 -24.85 -13.22 -35.85
N ARG A 366 -24.05 -13.48 -36.90
CA ARG A 366 -22.97 -14.47 -36.87
C ARG A 366 -21.82 -14.05 -35.96
N GLU A 367 -21.48 -12.77 -35.91
CA GLU A 367 -20.44 -12.24 -35.03
C GLU A 367 -20.89 -12.23 -33.57
N ILE A 368 -22.14 -11.86 -33.31
CA ILE A 368 -22.75 -11.91 -31.98
C ILE A 368 -22.71 -13.36 -31.45
N GLU A 369 -23.13 -14.33 -32.26
CA GLU A 369 -23.09 -15.76 -31.88
C GLU A 369 -21.66 -16.23 -31.61
N LYS A 370 -20.69 -15.80 -32.44
CA LYS A 370 -19.27 -16.11 -32.21
C LYS A 370 -18.73 -15.50 -30.91
N LYS A 371 -19.09 -14.25 -30.59
CA LYS A 371 -18.72 -13.60 -29.33
C LYS A 371 -19.29 -14.36 -28.13
N ARG A 372 -20.57 -14.74 -28.18
CA ARG A 372 -21.25 -15.54 -27.16
C ARG A 372 -20.61 -16.91 -26.97
N ALA A 373 -20.30 -17.60 -28.06
CA ALA A 373 -19.59 -18.87 -28.03
C ALA A 373 -18.21 -18.74 -27.35
N ASN A 374 -17.39 -17.76 -27.77
CA ASN A 374 -16.08 -17.53 -27.18
C ASN A 374 -16.14 -17.21 -25.67
N ILE A 375 -17.13 -16.43 -25.23
CA ILE A 375 -17.34 -16.11 -23.81
C ILE A 375 -17.71 -17.37 -23.03
N ARG A 376 -18.67 -18.15 -23.54
CA ARG A 376 -19.08 -19.42 -22.93
C ARG A 376 -17.91 -20.40 -22.84
N ASP A 377 -17.15 -20.56 -23.91
CA ASP A 377 -16.02 -21.48 -23.97
C ASP A 377 -14.89 -21.00 -23.04
N THR A 378 -14.70 -19.68 -22.90
CA THR A 378 -13.78 -19.09 -21.91
C THR A 378 -14.20 -19.48 -20.49
N TYR A 379 -15.45 -19.24 -20.08
CA TYR A 379 -15.90 -19.67 -18.75
C TYR A 379 -15.81 -21.18 -18.56
N PHE A 380 -16.14 -21.97 -19.60
CA PHE A 380 -16.03 -23.41 -19.52
C PHE A 380 -14.58 -23.85 -19.25
N SER A 381 -13.60 -23.23 -19.90
CA SER A 381 -12.19 -23.51 -19.65
C SER A 381 -11.73 -23.10 -18.24
N LEU A 382 -12.28 -22.02 -17.68
CA LEU A 382 -11.85 -21.50 -16.37
C LEU A 382 -12.50 -22.26 -15.20
N ILE A 383 -13.79 -22.62 -15.33
CA ILE A 383 -14.57 -23.14 -14.21
C ILE A 383 -15.31 -24.46 -14.48
N ALA A 384 -15.18 -25.03 -15.68
CA ALA A 384 -15.90 -26.22 -16.15
C ALA A 384 -17.43 -26.03 -16.22
N GLN A 385 -17.89 -24.79 -16.41
CA GLN A 385 -19.29 -24.42 -16.52
C GLN A 385 -19.46 -23.27 -17.52
N PRO A 386 -20.59 -23.18 -18.24
CA PRO A 386 -20.78 -22.19 -19.29
C PRO A 386 -20.85 -20.75 -18.77
N LEU A 387 -21.32 -20.55 -17.53
CA LEU A 387 -21.41 -19.26 -16.85
C LEU A 387 -21.27 -19.46 -15.33
N PRO A 388 -20.69 -18.49 -14.59
CA PRO A 388 -20.66 -18.53 -13.13
C PRO A 388 -22.06 -18.23 -12.55
N ILE A 389 -22.49 -18.97 -11.53
CA ILE A 389 -23.84 -18.83 -10.95
C ILE A 389 -23.78 -18.34 -9.50
N LYS A 390 -22.80 -18.81 -8.73
CA LYS A 390 -22.61 -18.47 -7.32
C LYS A 390 -21.27 -17.78 -7.09
N GLN A 391 -21.13 -17.11 -5.94
CA GLN A 391 -19.89 -16.44 -5.51
C GLN A 391 -18.63 -17.29 -5.73
N LYS A 392 -18.66 -18.58 -5.34
CA LYS A 392 -17.53 -19.50 -5.49
C LYS A 392 -17.09 -19.67 -6.94
N ASP A 393 -18.01 -19.58 -7.90
CA ASP A 393 -17.68 -19.72 -9.32
C ASP A 393 -16.93 -18.49 -9.84
N TRP A 394 -17.32 -17.28 -9.41
CA TRP A 394 -16.60 -16.03 -9.72
C TRP A 394 -15.18 -16.03 -9.14
N GLN A 395 -15.03 -16.44 -7.88
CA GLN A 395 -13.72 -16.58 -7.23
C GLN A 395 -12.86 -17.63 -7.93
N LYS A 396 -13.45 -18.76 -8.36
CA LYS A 396 -12.76 -19.80 -9.12
C LYS A 396 -12.30 -19.28 -10.49
N ALA A 397 -13.16 -18.53 -11.19
CA ALA A 397 -12.82 -17.94 -12.48
C ALA A 397 -11.65 -16.94 -12.34
N GLN A 398 -11.69 -16.07 -11.31
CA GLN A 398 -10.61 -15.13 -11.01
C GLN A 398 -9.28 -15.85 -10.74
N LEU A 399 -9.32 -16.85 -9.86
CA LEU A 399 -8.14 -17.61 -9.51
C LEU A 399 -7.53 -18.32 -10.73
N GLN A 400 -8.37 -18.94 -11.57
CA GLN A 400 -7.90 -19.67 -12.74
C GLN A 400 -7.31 -18.72 -13.79
N ILE A 401 -7.97 -17.58 -14.08
CA ILE A 401 -7.42 -16.63 -15.06
C ILE A 401 -6.11 -16.01 -14.55
N TYR A 402 -5.96 -15.78 -13.24
CA TYR A 402 -4.71 -15.31 -12.65
C TYR A 402 -3.57 -16.32 -12.85
N ILE A 403 -3.81 -17.60 -12.58
CA ILE A 403 -2.81 -18.67 -12.80
C ILE A 403 -2.38 -18.70 -14.27
N GLU A 404 -3.33 -18.61 -15.20
CA GLU A 404 -3.03 -18.67 -16.63
C GLU A 404 -2.25 -17.43 -17.12
N ILE A 405 -2.59 -16.24 -16.63
CA ILE A 405 -1.85 -15.01 -16.92
C ILE A 405 -0.44 -15.09 -16.35
N ASP A 406 -0.30 -15.52 -15.11
CA ASP A 406 1.00 -15.70 -14.45
C ASP A 406 1.92 -16.61 -15.26
N LEU A 407 1.43 -17.79 -15.67
CA LEU A 407 2.18 -18.71 -16.52
C LEU A 407 2.53 -18.11 -17.89
N MET A 408 1.61 -17.37 -18.52
CA MET A 408 1.89 -16.67 -19.78
C MET A 408 3.05 -15.67 -19.62
N LEU A 409 3.05 -14.86 -18.56
CA LEU A 409 4.08 -13.87 -18.29
C LEU A 409 5.44 -14.53 -17.97
N GLN A 410 5.45 -15.62 -17.22
CA GLN A 410 6.68 -16.40 -16.97
C GLN A 410 7.27 -16.94 -18.28
N ASN A 411 6.44 -17.46 -19.18
CA ASN A 411 6.90 -17.93 -20.49
C ASN A 411 7.50 -16.79 -21.32
N ILE A 412 6.93 -15.58 -21.26
CA ILE A 412 7.49 -14.40 -21.94
C ILE A 412 8.88 -14.07 -21.37
N ILE A 413 9.03 -14.05 -20.04
CA ILE A 413 10.32 -13.81 -19.38
C ILE A 413 11.37 -14.85 -19.85
N GLN A 414 11.00 -16.12 -19.90
CA GLN A 414 11.89 -17.19 -20.37
C GLN A 414 12.32 -16.99 -21.82
N GLU A 415 11.40 -16.62 -22.71
CA GLU A 415 11.71 -16.40 -24.13
C GLU A 415 12.59 -15.16 -24.36
N ILE A 416 12.41 -14.08 -23.59
CA ILE A 416 13.30 -12.91 -23.64
C ILE A 416 14.71 -13.30 -23.16
N THR A 417 14.79 -14.05 -22.06
CA THR A 417 16.06 -14.46 -21.46
C THR A 417 16.86 -15.40 -22.38
N LYS A 418 16.19 -16.30 -23.12
CA LYS A 418 16.86 -17.19 -24.09
C LYS A 418 17.46 -16.48 -25.31
N LYS A 419 16.94 -15.30 -25.65
CA LYS A 419 17.38 -14.50 -26.80
C LYS A 419 18.52 -13.54 -26.45
N SER A 420 18.79 -13.34 -25.16
CA SER A 420 19.88 -12.52 -24.62
C SER A 420 21.14 -13.38 -24.51
#